data_AF-A0A4Q2XC24-F1
#
_entry.id   AF-A0A4Q2XC24-F1
#
_cell.length_a   1.000
_cell.length_b   1.000
_cell.length_c   1.000
_cell.angle_alpha   90.00
_cell.angle_beta   90.00
_cell.angle_gamma   90.00
#
_symmetry.space_group_name_H-M   'P 1'
#
loop_
_entity.id
_entity.type
_entity.pdbx_description
1 polymer ?
#
loop_
_entity_poly.entity_id
_entity_poly.type
_entity_poly.pdbx_seq_one_letter_code
_entity_poly.pdbx_strand_id
1 'polypeptide(L)'
;MKILISALLLSLMPVSPAAAKPVETETDAVEVFRAVWRKTLAGKLVARPFTAQLKQQVFEKRVTARLVDSENRRQEVTGLGKDDKGELILFGVPGDLMPDRKVWAVTHPGNGGNGFEALIDAENGDLLFFWIPPLG
;
A
#
# COMPACT_ATOMS: atom_id res chain seq x y z
N MET A 1 -50.21 -7.07 -8.68
CA MET A 1 -49.01 -7.93 -8.54
C MET A 1 -47.87 -7.06 -8.05
N LYS A 2 -47.45 -7.20 -6.79
CA LYS A 2 -46.42 -6.38 -6.14
C LYS A 2 -45.05 -6.97 -6.47
N ILE A 3 -44.17 -6.23 -7.15
CA ILE A 3 -42.75 -6.57 -7.25
C ILE A 3 -42.02 -5.66 -6.26
N LEU A 4 -41.65 -6.23 -5.11
CA LEU A 4 -40.74 -5.60 -4.16
C LEU A 4 -39.34 -5.65 -4.78
N ILE A 5 -38.79 -4.50 -5.16
CA ILE A 5 -37.37 -4.37 -5.46
C ILE A 5 -36.66 -4.21 -4.12
N SER A 6 -36.13 -5.32 -3.60
CA SER A 6 -35.18 -5.30 -2.50
C SER A 6 -33.89 -4.65 -2.98
N ALA A 7 -33.74 -3.35 -2.71
CA ALA A 7 -32.48 -2.66 -2.81
C ALA A 7 -31.54 -3.18 -1.72
N LEU A 8 -30.75 -4.19 -2.06
CA LEU A 8 -29.66 -4.69 -1.24
C LEU A 8 -28.55 -3.62 -1.25
N LEU A 9 -28.59 -2.70 -0.28
CA LEU A 9 -27.45 -1.85 0.04
C LEU A 9 -26.32 -2.76 0.55
N LEU A 10 -25.43 -3.18 -0.36
CA LEU A 10 -24.11 -3.67 0.01
C LEU A 10 -23.33 -2.47 0.55
N SER A 11 -23.46 -2.22 1.84
CA SER A 11 -22.53 -1.37 2.59
C SER A 11 -21.13 -1.94 2.39
N LEU A 12 -20.34 -1.27 1.55
CA LEU A 12 -18.89 -1.43 1.43
C LEU A 12 -18.27 -1.03 2.78
N MET A 13 -18.31 -1.93 3.76
CA MET A 13 -17.50 -1.77 4.95
C MET A 13 -16.03 -1.87 4.51
N PRO A 14 -15.17 -0.89 4.83
CA PRO A 14 -13.74 -1.10 4.70
C PRO A 14 -13.40 -2.29 5.61
N VAL A 15 -12.94 -3.38 5.00
CA VAL A 15 -12.37 -4.52 5.73
C VAL A 15 -11.03 -4.04 6.28
N SER A 16 -11.05 -3.25 7.36
CA SER A 16 -9.86 -3.02 8.18
C SER A 16 -9.52 -4.37 8.80
N PRO A 17 -8.34 -4.94 8.50
CA PRO A 17 -7.94 -6.19 9.10
C PRO A 17 -7.64 -5.94 10.58
N ALA A 18 -8.55 -6.35 11.45
CA ALA A 18 -8.33 -6.72 12.85
C ALA A 18 -7.48 -5.76 13.70
N ALA A 19 -8.13 -4.98 14.58
CA ALA A 19 -7.56 -4.33 15.77
C ALA A 19 -6.05 -4.00 15.64
N ALA A 20 -5.79 -3.14 14.67
CA ALA A 20 -4.59 -2.39 14.44
C ALA A 20 -3.78 -2.13 15.73
N LYS A 21 -2.68 -2.86 15.90
CA LYS A 21 -1.70 -2.58 16.97
C LYS A 21 -0.63 -1.65 16.43
N PRO A 22 -0.05 -0.77 17.28
CA PRO A 22 1.11 0.01 16.90
C PRO A 22 2.21 -0.88 16.31
N VAL A 23 2.82 -0.39 15.24
CA VAL A 23 3.97 -1.02 14.59
C VAL A 23 5.20 -0.33 15.14
N GLU A 24 5.96 -1.02 15.98
CA GLU A 24 7.03 -0.41 16.76
C GLU A 24 8.41 -0.61 16.13
N THR A 25 8.58 -1.61 15.26
CA THR A 25 9.88 -1.98 14.70
C THR A 25 9.87 -2.13 13.18
N GLU A 26 11.07 -2.06 12.59
CA GLU A 26 11.27 -2.31 11.15
C GLU A 26 10.80 -3.72 10.74
N THR A 27 11.13 -4.73 11.56
CA THR A 27 10.73 -6.12 11.31
C THR A 27 9.21 -6.27 11.34
N ASP A 28 8.55 -5.64 12.31
CA ASP A 28 7.09 -5.68 12.42
C ASP A 28 6.44 -5.03 11.18
N ALA A 29 6.96 -3.90 10.71
CA ALA A 29 6.44 -3.23 9.53
C ALA A 29 6.53 -4.11 8.27
N VAL A 30 7.66 -4.80 8.07
CA VAL A 30 7.83 -5.75 6.96
C VAL A 30 6.84 -6.90 7.07
N GLU A 31 6.66 -7.47 8.26
CA GLU A 31 5.73 -8.60 8.47
C GLU A 31 4.26 -8.18 8.35
N VAL A 32 3.89 -7.00 8.82
CA VAL A 32 2.56 -6.40 8.61
C VAL A 32 2.30 -6.22 7.13
N PHE A 33 3.23 -5.63 6.38
CA PHE A 33 3.08 -5.48 4.93
C PHE A 33 2.95 -6.83 4.22
N ARG A 34 3.76 -7.83 4.56
CA ARG A 34 3.64 -9.20 4.02
C ARG A 34 2.29 -9.84 4.36
N ALA A 35 1.75 -9.59 5.55
CA ALA A 35 0.42 -10.06 5.93
C ALA A 35 -0.68 -9.38 5.10
N VAL A 36 -0.61 -8.05 4.92
CA VAL A 36 -1.52 -7.28 4.05
C VAL A 36 -1.44 -7.76 2.61
N TRP A 37 -0.23 -8.06 2.12
CA TRP A 37 -0.03 -8.63 0.79
C TRP A 37 -0.80 -9.93 0.61
N ARG A 38 -0.58 -10.89 1.52
CA ARG A 38 -1.24 -12.22 1.46
C ARG A 38 -2.76 -12.12 1.54
N LYS A 39 -3.28 -11.24 2.39
CA LYS A 39 -4.73 -11.12 2.65
C LYS A 39 -5.47 -10.31 1.59
N THR A 40 -4.86 -9.24 1.10
CA THR A 40 -5.59 -8.19 0.37
C THR A 40 -4.97 -7.89 -0.99
N LEU A 41 -3.68 -7.51 -1.04
CA LEU A 41 -3.08 -7.00 -2.28
C LEU A 41 -2.89 -8.08 -3.34
N ALA A 42 -2.52 -9.31 -2.94
CA ALA A 42 -2.28 -10.40 -3.88
C ALA A 42 -3.51 -10.68 -4.75
N GLY A 43 -4.72 -10.58 -4.19
CA GLY A 43 -5.97 -10.74 -4.94
C GLY A 43 -6.33 -9.53 -5.80
N LYS A 44 -6.09 -8.31 -5.30
CA LYS A 44 -6.39 -7.06 -6.04
C LYS A 44 -5.49 -6.84 -7.24
N LEU A 45 -4.22 -7.27 -7.16
CA LEU A 45 -3.21 -6.98 -8.17
C LEU A 45 -3.06 -8.07 -9.23
N VAL A 46 -3.77 -9.20 -9.15
CA VAL A 46 -3.63 -10.33 -10.10
C VAL A 46 -3.77 -9.90 -11.57
N ALA A 47 -4.62 -8.91 -11.84
CA ALA A 47 -4.89 -8.42 -13.20
C ALA A 47 -3.84 -7.45 -13.76
N ARG A 48 -2.89 -6.98 -12.93
CA ARG A 48 -1.85 -6.06 -13.39
C ARG A 48 -0.68 -6.84 -14.01
N PRO A 49 0.01 -6.28 -15.03
CA PRO A 49 1.31 -6.78 -15.42
C PRO A 49 2.26 -6.72 -14.20
N PHE A 50 3.45 -7.31 -14.23
CA PHE A 50 4.47 -7.22 -13.14
C PHE A 50 4.10 -7.77 -11.74
N THR A 51 2.87 -8.23 -11.47
CA THR A 51 2.46 -8.75 -10.16
C THR A 51 3.27 -9.97 -9.70
N ALA A 52 3.70 -10.83 -10.62
CA ALA A 52 4.57 -11.96 -10.29
C ALA A 52 5.94 -11.50 -9.74
N GLN A 53 6.53 -10.47 -10.37
CA GLN A 53 7.78 -9.86 -9.93
C GLN A 53 7.61 -9.16 -8.57
N LEU A 54 6.55 -8.35 -8.41
CA LEU A 54 6.26 -7.70 -7.12
C LEU A 54 6.08 -8.73 -6.02
N LYS A 55 5.30 -9.80 -6.28
CA LYS A 55 5.11 -10.90 -5.33
C LYS A 55 6.45 -11.49 -4.89
N GLN A 56 7.35 -11.74 -5.83
CA GLN A 56 8.67 -12.25 -5.50
C GLN A 56 9.43 -11.27 -4.59
N GLN A 57 9.51 -10.00 -4.99
CA GLN A 57 10.21 -8.96 -4.24
C GLN A 57 9.70 -8.79 -2.81
N VAL A 58 8.38 -8.85 -2.57
CA VAL A 58 7.78 -8.74 -1.21
C VAL A 58 8.35 -9.75 -0.22
N PHE A 59 8.77 -10.93 -0.69
CA PHE A 59 9.32 -12.00 0.16
C PHE A 59 10.84 -12.11 0.07
N GLU A 60 11.52 -11.21 -0.63
CA GLU A 60 12.98 -11.17 -0.65
C GLU A 60 13.56 -10.61 0.66
N LYS A 61 14.81 -10.97 0.94
CA LYS A 61 15.56 -10.49 2.12
C LYS A 61 15.95 -9.01 2.04
N ARG A 62 15.88 -8.42 0.85
CA ARG A 62 16.24 -7.02 0.58
C ARG A 62 15.12 -6.04 0.90
N VAL A 63 13.96 -6.53 1.34
CA VAL A 63 12.89 -5.68 1.84
C VAL A 63 13.29 -5.13 3.19
N THR A 64 13.33 -3.81 3.30
CA THR A 64 13.64 -3.08 4.53
C THR A 64 12.48 -2.18 4.90
N ALA A 65 12.47 -1.68 6.13
CA ALA A 65 11.52 -0.66 6.57
C ALA A 65 12.27 0.49 7.24
N ARG A 66 11.71 1.70 7.17
CA ARG A 66 12.19 2.86 7.91
C ARG A 66 11.03 3.75 8.32
N LEU A 67 11.11 4.34 9.50
CA LEU A 67 10.10 5.29 9.96
C LEU A 67 10.34 6.65 9.30
N VAL A 68 9.31 7.20 8.66
CA VAL A 68 9.36 8.48 7.95
C VAL A 68 8.10 9.30 8.19
N ASP A 69 8.18 10.59 7.85
CA ASP A 69 7.00 11.43 7.70
C ASP A 69 6.37 11.21 6.32
N SER A 70 5.06 10.98 6.29
CA SER A 70 4.35 10.72 5.04
C SER A 70 4.27 11.94 4.11
N GLU A 71 4.51 13.16 4.62
CA GLU A 71 4.51 14.39 3.82
C GLU A 71 5.51 14.36 2.67
N ASN A 72 6.71 13.82 2.88
CA ASN A 72 7.72 13.72 1.82
C ASN A 72 7.22 12.85 0.65
N ARG A 73 6.54 11.74 0.97
CA ARG A 73 5.96 10.84 -0.04
C ARG A 73 4.73 11.44 -0.70
N ARG A 74 3.93 12.19 0.05
CA ARG A 74 2.82 12.96 -0.51
C ARG A 74 3.33 13.92 -1.59
N GLN A 75 4.39 14.67 -1.32
CA GLN A 75 4.98 15.61 -2.28
C GLN A 75 5.45 14.91 -3.55
N GLU A 76 6.23 13.83 -3.42
CA GLU A 76 6.69 13.01 -4.55
C GLU A 76 5.53 12.52 -5.41
N VAL A 77 4.50 11.95 -4.78
CA VAL A 77 3.34 11.41 -5.49
C VAL A 77 2.50 12.53 -6.12
N THR A 78 2.35 13.69 -5.46
CA THR A 78 1.59 14.81 -6.02
C THR A 78 2.23 15.37 -7.29
N GLY A 79 3.56 15.35 -7.37
CA GLY A 79 4.34 15.79 -8.53
C GLY A 79 4.24 14.88 -9.76
N LEU A 80 3.73 13.66 -9.62
CA LEU A 80 3.54 12.74 -10.74
C LEU A 80 2.49 13.27 -11.75
N GLY A 81 2.72 12.98 -13.03
CA GLY A 81 1.73 13.16 -14.09
C GLY A 81 0.47 12.33 -13.84
N LYS A 82 -0.65 12.70 -14.47
CA LYS A 82 -1.92 11.96 -14.32
C LYS A 82 -1.80 10.52 -14.81
N ASP A 83 -1.09 10.32 -15.92
CA ASP A 83 -0.91 9.00 -16.53
C ASP A 83 -0.02 8.12 -15.64
N ASP A 84 1.08 8.67 -15.13
CA ASP A 84 1.99 7.99 -14.19
C ASP A 84 1.28 7.52 -12.92
N LYS A 85 0.35 8.32 -12.38
CA LYS A 85 -0.41 7.95 -11.18
C LYS A 85 -1.23 6.68 -11.38
N GLY A 86 -1.82 6.49 -12.56
CA GLY A 86 -2.62 5.30 -12.87
C GLY A 86 -1.79 4.02 -12.95
N GLU A 87 -0.55 4.13 -13.41
CA GLU A 87 0.36 3.01 -13.61
C GLU A 87 1.14 2.65 -12.33
N LEU A 88 1.68 3.66 -11.65
CA LEU A 88 2.62 3.50 -10.54
C LEU A 88 1.93 3.28 -9.19
N ILE A 89 0.71 3.81 -8.99
CA ILE A 89 -0.02 3.65 -7.73
C ILE A 89 -0.81 2.34 -7.76
N LEU A 90 -0.49 1.44 -6.84
CA LEU A 90 -1.05 0.10 -6.76
C LEU A 90 -2.11 -0.01 -5.65
N PHE A 91 -2.03 0.84 -4.63
CA PHE A 91 -3.03 0.96 -3.57
C PHE A 91 -3.00 2.35 -2.93
N GLY A 92 -4.16 2.83 -2.47
CA GLY A 92 -4.32 4.12 -1.80
C GLY A 92 -4.42 5.29 -2.77
N VAL A 93 -4.65 6.47 -2.23
CA VAL A 93 -4.63 7.75 -2.95
C VAL A 93 -3.71 8.74 -2.25
N PRO A 94 -3.20 9.78 -2.95
CA PRO A 94 -2.29 10.75 -2.34
C PRO A 94 -2.86 11.45 -1.10
N GLY A 95 -4.20 11.56 -1.01
CA GLY A 95 -4.89 12.13 0.15
C GLY A 95 -4.83 11.28 1.42
N ASP A 96 -4.50 9.99 1.31
CA ASP A 96 -4.34 9.10 2.48
C ASP A 96 -3.04 9.40 3.24
N LEU A 97 -2.10 10.09 2.59
CA LEU A 97 -0.83 10.54 3.16
C LEU A 97 -1.02 11.90 3.84
N MET A 98 -1.58 11.90 5.05
CA MET A 98 -1.80 13.13 5.81
C MET A 98 -0.48 13.76 6.28
N PRO A 99 -0.35 15.10 6.29
CA PRO A 99 0.82 15.76 6.88
C PRO A 99 1.07 15.30 8.32
N ASP A 100 2.34 15.26 8.73
CA ASP A 100 2.80 14.92 10.08
C ASP A 100 2.46 13.50 10.58
N ARG A 101 1.88 12.65 9.71
CA ARG A 101 1.62 11.25 10.03
C ARG A 101 2.89 10.42 9.88
N LYS A 102 3.28 9.75 10.98
CA LYS A 102 4.40 8.80 10.99
C LYS A 102 3.98 7.50 10.32
N VAL A 103 4.79 7.07 9.36
CA VAL A 103 4.56 5.84 8.59
C VAL A 103 5.84 5.04 8.48
N TRP A 104 5.72 3.73 8.45
CA TRP A 104 6.80 2.85 8.02
C TRP A 104 6.81 2.76 6.51
N ALA A 105 7.88 3.25 5.89
CA ALA A 105 8.16 3.03 4.49
C ALA A 105 8.87 1.68 4.31
N VAL A 106 8.11 0.68 3.87
CA VAL A 106 8.60 -0.65 3.54
C VAL A 106 9.04 -0.66 2.08
N THR A 107 10.34 -0.81 1.85
CA THR A 107 10.95 -0.61 0.53
C THR A 107 11.63 -1.87 0.03
N HIS A 108 11.50 -2.11 -1.27
CA HIS A 108 12.39 -2.98 -2.01
C HIS A 108 13.06 -2.16 -3.13
N PRO A 109 14.40 -2.06 -3.18
CA PRO A 109 15.08 -1.20 -4.16
C PRO A 109 15.00 -1.72 -5.61
N GLY A 110 14.57 -2.95 -5.81
CA GLY A 110 14.50 -3.59 -7.12
C GLY A 110 15.87 -3.93 -7.70
N ASN A 111 15.87 -4.27 -8.99
CA ASN A 111 17.07 -4.49 -9.81
C ASN A 111 17.01 -3.48 -10.96
N GLY A 112 17.74 -2.36 -10.84
CA GLY A 112 17.62 -1.25 -11.79
C GLY A 112 16.31 -0.45 -11.66
N GLY A 113 15.77 -0.40 -10.43
CA GLY A 113 14.71 0.50 -9.97
C GLY A 113 13.27 0.23 -10.43
N ASN A 114 12.97 -1.03 -10.74
CA ASN A 114 11.60 -1.57 -10.67
C ASN A 114 11.29 -2.10 -9.26
N GLY A 115 11.57 -1.26 -8.26
CA GLY A 115 11.34 -1.55 -6.85
C GLY A 115 9.91 -1.23 -6.43
N PHE A 116 9.63 -1.32 -5.13
CA PHE A 116 8.36 -0.85 -4.58
C PHE A 116 8.59 -0.11 -3.27
N GLU A 117 7.57 0.68 -2.90
CA GLU A 117 7.44 1.21 -1.56
C GLU A 117 5.99 1.06 -1.07
N ALA A 118 5.82 0.59 0.15
CA ALA A 118 4.55 0.53 0.85
C ALA A 118 4.62 1.37 2.12
N LEU A 119 3.57 2.15 2.40
CA LEU A 119 3.48 3.02 3.56
C LEU A 119 2.46 2.44 4.52
N ILE A 120 2.97 1.95 5.66
CA ILE A 120 2.17 1.40 6.76
C ILE A 120 2.05 2.46 7.85
N ASP A 121 0.84 2.75 8.31
CA ASP A 121 0.62 3.63 9.45
C ASP A 121 1.31 3.07 10.70
N ALA A 122 2.10 3.89 11.40
CA ALA A 122 2.85 3.43 12.57
C ALA A 122 1.96 3.23 13.82
N GLU A 123 0.86 3.98 13.94
CA GLU A 123 -0.08 3.91 15.07
C GLU A 123 -0.95 2.65 14.99
N ASN A 124 -1.36 2.30 13.78
CA ASN A 124 -2.44 1.33 13.60
C ASN A 124 -2.06 0.17 12.62
N GLY A 125 -0.95 0.27 11.90
CA GLY A 125 -0.51 -0.81 11.01
C GLY A 125 -1.34 -0.97 9.73
N ASP A 126 -2.23 -0.02 9.42
CA ASP A 126 -2.96 0.00 8.17
C ASP A 126 -2.01 0.32 7.01
N LEU A 127 -2.17 -0.37 5.89
CA LEU A 127 -1.57 0.04 4.63
C LEU A 127 -2.28 1.29 4.13
N LEU A 128 -1.57 2.40 4.07
CA LEU A 128 -2.09 3.67 3.55
C LEU A 128 -1.84 3.79 2.04
N PHE A 129 -0.68 3.32 1.58
CA PHE A 129 -0.26 3.56 0.20
C PHE A 129 0.72 2.49 -0.28
N PHE A 130 0.62 2.08 -1.55
CA PHE A 130 1.56 1.14 -2.17
C PHE A 130 1.79 1.54 -3.62
N TRP A 131 3.05 1.67 -4.01
CA TRP A 131 3.42 2.16 -5.32
C TRP A 131 4.78 1.67 -5.79
N ILE A 132 5.04 1.87 -7.08
CA ILE A 132 6.34 1.70 -7.73
C ILE A 132 6.93 3.10 -7.88
N PRO A 133 7.94 3.48 -7.08
CA PRO A 133 8.59 4.78 -7.24
C PRO A 133 9.20 4.90 -8.64
N PRO A 134 9.01 6.02 -9.36
CA PRO A 134 9.72 6.23 -10.61
C PRO A 134 11.23 6.25 -10.35
N LEU A 135 12.00 5.82 -11.35
CA LEU A 135 13.46 5.96 -11.32
C LEU A 135 13.80 7.44 -11.10
N GLY A 136 14.57 7.72 -10.05
CA GLY A 136 15.23 9.01 -9.87
C GLY A 136 16.32 9.23 -10.91
#